data_AF-A0A7K3Z7B6-F1
#
_entry.id   AF-A0A7K3Z7B6-F1
#
_cell.length_a   1.000
_cell.length_b   1.000
_cell.length_c   1.000
_cell.angle_alpha   90.00
_cell.angle_beta   90.00
_cell.angle_gamma   90.00
#
_symmetry.space_group_name_H-M   'P 1'
#
loop_
_entity.id
_entity.type
_entity.pdbx_description
1 polymer ?
#
loop_
_entity_poly.entity_id
_entity_poly.type
_entity_poly.pdbx_seq_one_letter_code
_entity_poly.pdbx_strand_id
1 'polypeptide(L)'
;MQIEDSGKLTKANVIIAYEISSKNTKEKTRFHNELYGRNNDGLLFRIPHRKLANCVIEIPQRNLQDIRSVFNKYGIKHQLRIAIPERNPDKIVKITESIEDVYEKALNYDSVAFSLFLLDKFEKASDPALDKEDLEDELLAITDTVEKWFKKHSDAPLSTGFAYIFKALEVTNGKSPEIIRRDISRIKESLKNWVIGYQVLNESKDSDSIDDLLKRYKTQKV
;
A
#
# COMPACT_ATOMS: atom_id res chain seq x y z
N MET A 1 11.39 15.24 19.96
CA MET A 1 12.38 14.48 20.74
C MET A 1 12.87 13.36 19.85
N GLN A 2 14.06 13.53 19.28
CA GLN A 2 14.74 12.49 18.52
C GLN A 2 15.25 11.42 19.48
N ILE A 3 15.01 10.16 19.15
CA ILE A 3 15.90 9.06 19.55
C ILE A 3 16.40 8.47 18.24
N GLU A 4 17.65 8.83 17.96
CA GLU A 4 18.54 8.23 16.98
C GLU A 4 18.85 6.76 17.37
N ASP A 5 19.25 5.98 16.36
CA ASP A 5 19.95 4.70 16.49
C ASP A 5 19.29 3.61 17.35
N SER A 6 18.33 2.89 16.75
CA SER A 6 18.03 1.51 17.15
C SER A 6 19.24 0.62 16.84
N GLY A 7 20.15 0.54 17.81
CA GLY A 7 21.44 -0.13 17.74
C GLY A 7 21.42 -1.44 16.95
N LYS A 8 22.33 -1.49 15.97
CA LYS A 8 22.67 -2.62 15.08
C LYS A 8 22.07 -3.97 15.50
N LEU A 9 20.94 -4.28 14.87
CA LEU A 9 20.34 -5.60 14.84
C LEU A 9 21.29 -6.59 14.15
N THR A 10 22.13 -7.31 14.90
CA THR A 10 22.71 -8.61 14.48
C THR A 10 23.30 -9.40 15.66
N LYS A 11 22.76 -10.59 15.91
CA LYS A 11 23.41 -11.92 15.88
C LYS A 11 22.32 -12.95 16.22
N ALA A 12 21.67 -13.48 15.19
CA ALA A 12 20.48 -14.35 15.21
C ALA A 12 19.16 -13.67 15.61
N ASN A 13 18.68 -12.77 14.75
CA ASN A 13 17.28 -12.35 14.79
C ASN A 13 16.40 -13.36 14.04
N VAL A 14 15.12 -13.39 14.36
CA VAL A 14 14.13 -14.22 13.69
C VAL A 14 13.11 -13.29 13.04
N ILE A 15 12.87 -13.53 11.75
CA ILE A 15 11.77 -12.90 11.03
C ILE A 15 10.57 -13.82 11.13
N ILE A 16 9.46 -13.25 11.56
CA ILE A 16 8.21 -13.94 11.78
C ILE A 16 7.18 -13.30 10.87
N ALA A 17 6.75 -14.03 9.85
CA ALA A 17 5.59 -13.68 9.05
C ALA A 17 4.38 -14.44 9.60
N TYR A 18 3.27 -13.76 9.82
CA TYR A 18 2.08 -14.37 10.42
C TYR A 18 0.79 -13.97 9.72
N GLU A 19 -0.24 -14.79 9.88
CA GLU A 19 -1.55 -14.58 9.27
C GLU A 19 -2.64 -14.84 10.32
N ILE A 20 -3.52 -13.85 10.47
CA ILE A 20 -4.63 -13.92 11.41
C ILE A 20 -5.81 -14.58 10.71
N SER A 21 -5.92 -15.90 10.86
CA SER A 21 -6.97 -16.70 10.20
C SER A 21 -8.36 -16.61 10.85
N SER A 22 -8.50 -15.91 12.00
CA SER A 22 -9.80 -15.79 12.69
C SER A 22 -10.75 -14.86 11.91
N LYS A 23 -11.97 -15.33 11.63
CA LYS A 23 -13.08 -14.50 11.10
C LYS A 23 -13.73 -13.62 12.19
N ASN A 24 -13.34 -13.78 13.45
CA ASN A 24 -13.90 -13.07 14.58
C ASN A 24 -13.12 -11.77 14.85
N THR A 25 -13.72 -10.63 14.50
CA THR A 25 -13.12 -9.29 14.68
C THR A 25 -12.67 -9.04 16.13
N LYS A 26 -13.42 -9.53 17.14
CA LYS A 26 -13.05 -9.36 18.55
C LYS A 26 -11.77 -10.11 18.91
N GLU A 27 -11.54 -11.28 18.33
CA GLU A 27 -10.29 -12.04 18.53
C GLU A 27 -9.11 -11.38 17.83
N LYS A 28 -9.30 -10.87 16.60
CA LYS A 28 -8.26 -10.09 15.90
C LYS A 28 -7.83 -8.89 16.72
N THR A 29 -8.79 -8.11 17.23
CA THR A 29 -8.49 -6.94 18.06
C THR A 29 -7.77 -7.32 19.36
N ARG A 30 -8.17 -8.41 20.02
CA ARG A 30 -7.50 -8.91 21.23
C ARG A 30 -6.06 -9.35 20.95
N PHE A 31 -5.83 -10.07 19.86
CA PHE A 31 -4.51 -10.45 19.41
C PHE A 31 -3.63 -9.21 19.14
N HIS A 32 -4.11 -8.24 18.38
CA HIS A 32 -3.37 -7.00 18.10
C HIS A 32 -3.07 -6.21 19.37
N ASN A 33 -4.02 -6.13 20.31
CA ASN A 33 -3.80 -5.46 21.58
C ASN A 33 -2.75 -6.19 22.44
N GLU A 34 -2.68 -7.53 22.41
CA GLU A 34 -1.69 -8.29 23.18
C GLU A 34 -0.30 -8.22 22.53
N LEU A 35 -0.23 -8.19 21.20
CA LEU A 35 1.03 -8.11 20.46
C LEU A 35 1.60 -6.68 20.43
N TYR A 36 0.81 -5.68 20.06
CA TYR A 36 1.23 -4.29 19.87
C TYR A 36 0.83 -3.35 21.02
N GLY A 37 -0.23 -3.68 21.76
CA GLY A 37 -0.78 -2.79 22.80
C GLY A 37 -1.69 -1.71 22.23
N ARG A 38 -2.49 -1.09 23.11
CA ARG A 38 -3.19 0.19 22.82
C ARG A 38 -2.51 1.41 23.42
N ASN A 39 -1.63 1.22 24.42
CA ASN A 39 -0.92 2.27 25.16
C ASN A 39 0.36 1.68 25.82
N ASN A 40 1.36 1.28 25.05
CA ASN A 40 2.68 0.81 25.53
C ASN A 40 2.73 -0.50 26.35
N ASP A 41 1.63 -1.26 26.47
CA ASP A 41 1.62 -2.53 27.23
C ASP A 41 1.74 -3.80 26.38
N GLY A 42 1.84 -3.67 25.05
CA GLY A 42 1.96 -4.81 24.15
C GLY A 42 3.29 -5.54 24.29
N LEU A 43 3.32 -6.83 23.93
CA LEU A 43 4.53 -7.65 23.98
C LEU A 43 5.69 -7.02 23.18
N LEU A 44 5.41 -6.47 22.00
CA LEU A 44 6.40 -5.82 21.16
C LEU A 44 6.94 -4.52 21.77
N PHE A 45 6.19 -3.82 22.62
CA PHE A 45 6.73 -2.67 23.33
C PHE A 45 7.84 -3.06 24.33
N ARG A 46 7.78 -4.29 24.87
CA ARG A 46 8.70 -4.79 25.89
C ARG A 46 9.95 -5.46 25.31
N ILE A 47 9.97 -5.72 24.01
CA ILE A 47 11.10 -6.35 23.33
C ILE A 47 11.63 -5.45 22.21
N PRO A 48 12.97 -5.39 22.01
CA PRO A 48 13.52 -4.81 20.80
C PRO A 48 12.93 -5.54 19.59
N HIS A 49 12.29 -4.81 18.68
CA HIS A 49 11.71 -5.37 17.48
C HIS A 49 11.77 -4.36 16.35
N ARG A 50 11.67 -4.85 15.12
CA ARG A 50 11.47 -4.03 13.93
C ARG A 50 10.24 -4.55 13.21
N LYS A 51 9.22 -3.70 13.03
CA LYS A 51 8.11 -4.01 12.11
C LYS A 51 8.66 -3.86 10.69
N LEU A 52 8.69 -4.96 9.94
CA LEU A 52 9.20 -4.96 8.56
C LEU A 52 8.08 -4.72 7.55
N ALA A 53 6.89 -5.26 7.83
CA ALA A 53 5.69 -5.16 7.01
C ALA A 53 4.44 -5.40 7.88
N ASN A 54 3.25 -5.24 7.31
CA ASN A 54 2.04 -5.77 7.94
C ASN A 54 2.16 -7.29 8.16
N CYS A 55 1.94 -7.70 9.41
CA CYS A 55 2.11 -9.07 9.87
C CYS A 55 3.51 -9.68 9.69
N VAL A 56 4.56 -8.86 9.51
CA VAL A 56 5.96 -9.31 9.52
C VAL A 56 6.76 -8.52 10.53
N ILE A 57 7.34 -9.24 11.49
CA ILE A 57 8.15 -8.66 12.56
C ILE A 57 9.51 -9.34 12.60
N GLU A 58 10.53 -8.54 12.84
CA GLU A 58 11.87 -9.02 13.18
C GLU A 58 12.09 -8.83 14.68
N ILE A 59 12.45 -9.92 15.36
CA ILE A 59 12.74 -9.93 16.79
C ILE A 59 14.03 -10.68 17.10
N PRO A 60 14.70 -10.40 18.23
CA PRO A 60 15.78 -11.25 18.73
C PRO A 60 15.30 -12.68 18.97
N GLN A 61 16.08 -13.69 18.57
CA GLN A 61 15.72 -15.11 18.73
C GLN A 61 15.34 -15.50 20.17
N ARG A 62 15.95 -14.86 21.18
CA ARG A 62 15.65 -15.10 22.60
C ARG A 62 14.19 -14.83 22.99
N ASN A 63 13.48 -13.97 22.24
CA ASN A 63 12.09 -13.59 22.50
C ASN A 63 11.09 -14.42 21.66
N LEU A 64 11.57 -15.42 20.90
CA LEU A 64 10.71 -16.23 20.02
C LEU A 64 9.64 -16.99 20.80
N GLN A 65 9.95 -17.45 22.02
CA GLN A 65 9.02 -18.22 22.84
C GLN A 65 7.83 -17.38 23.31
N ASP A 66 8.05 -16.10 23.63
CA ASP A 66 6.99 -15.18 24.04
C ASP A 66 6.03 -14.90 22.88
N ILE A 67 6.57 -14.66 21.67
CA ILE A 67 5.76 -14.48 20.46
C ILE A 67 4.97 -15.76 20.13
N ARG A 68 5.60 -16.94 20.21
CA ARG A 68 4.92 -18.23 19.98
C ARG A 68 3.78 -18.46 20.96
N SER A 69 3.96 -18.07 22.23
CA SER A 69 2.91 -18.19 23.25
C SER A 69 1.67 -17.39 22.86
N VAL A 70 1.84 -16.13 22.45
CA VAL A 70 0.75 -15.28 21.96
C VAL A 70 0.13 -15.88 20.70
N PHE A 71 0.94 -16.34 19.74
CA PHE A 71 0.43 -16.86 18.47
C PHE A 71 -0.39 -18.15 18.65
N ASN A 72 0.09 -19.05 19.52
CA ASN A 72 -0.62 -20.28 19.86
C ASN A 72 -1.94 -19.98 20.57
N LYS A 73 -1.96 -19.00 21.49
CA LYS A 73 -3.17 -18.58 22.21
C LYS A 73 -4.30 -18.16 21.27
N TYR A 74 -3.96 -17.55 20.13
CA TYR A 74 -4.94 -17.04 19.15
C TYR A 74 -5.02 -17.87 17.86
N GLY A 75 -4.38 -19.04 17.79
CA GLY A 75 -4.41 -19.90 16.59
C GLY A 75 -3.82 -19.24 15.35
N ILE A 76 -2.81 -18.39 15.52
CA ILE A 76 -2.17 -17.63 14.44
C ILE A 76 -1.25 -18.54 13.63
N LYS A 77 -1.54 -18.66 12.33
CA LYS A 77 -0.65 -19.34 11.39
C LYS A 77 0.58 -18.45 11.21
N HIS A 78 1.77 -19.04 11.29
CA HIS A 78 3.00 -18.27 11.16
C HIS A 78 4.11 -19.09 10.53
N GLN A 79 4.98 -18.40 9.79
CA GLN A 79 6.22 -18.94 9.23
C GLN A 79 7.40 -18.28 9.94
N LEU A 80 8.29 -19.13 10.45
CA LEU A 80 9.51 -18.70 11.13
C LEU A 80 10.70 -18.83 10.19
N ARG A 81 11.48 -17.76 10.05
CA ARG A 81 12.78 -17.81 9.39
C ARG A 81 13.85 -17.20 10.27
N ILE A 82 14.90 -17.98 10.54
CA ILE A 82 16.06 -17.53 11.30
C ILE A 82 16.91 -16.68 10.34
N ALA A 83 17.08 -15.40 10.66
CA ALA A 83 18.03 -14.54 9.97
C ALA A 83 19.44 -14.88 10.49
N ILE A 84 20.16 -15.74 9.75
CA ILE A 84 21.55 -16.07 10.04
C ILE A 84 22.43 -14.89 9.61
N PRO A 85 23.30 -14.34 10.49
CA PRO A 85 23.94 -13.04 10.27
C PRO A 85 25.02 -12.98 9.16
N GLU A 86 25.21 -14.02 8.34
CA GLU A 86 26.33 -14.08 7.38
C GLU A 86 25.97 -14.35 5.90
N ARG A 87 24.71 -14.19 5.48
CA ARG A 87 24.40 -14.25 4.04
C ARG A 87 23.46 -13.14 3.62
N ASN A 88 23.98 -12.28 2.72
CA ASN A 88 23.34 -11.23 1.93
C ASN A 88 21.88 -10.90 2.31
N PRO A 89 21.58 -9.63 2.69
CA PRO A 89 20.21 -9.13 2.83
C PRO A 89 19.32 -9.48 1.63
N ASP A 90 19.92 -9.53 0.43
CA ASP A 90 19.26 -9.85 -0.84
C ASP A 90 18.64 -11.26 -0.91
N LYS A 91 19.06 -12.21 -0.06
CA LYS A 91 18.44 -13.55 -0.01
C LYS A 91 17.21 -13.63 0.89
N ILE A 92 16.97 -12.62 1.74
CA ILE A 92 15.77 -12.51 2.57
C ILE A 92 14.59 -11.95 1.74
N VAL A 93 14.88 -11.25 0.65
CA VAL A 93 13.90 -10.53 -0.21
C VAL A 93 13.01 -11.46 -1.08
N LYS A 94 13.22 -12.78 -1.07
CA LYS A 94 12.47 -13.71 -1.94
C LYS A 94 11.12 -14.21 -1.39
N ILE A 95 10.50 -13.52 -0.42
CA ILE A 95 9.16 -13.91 0.13
C ILE A 95 8.24 -12.70 0.29
N THR A 96 8.46 -11.64 -0.47
CA THR A 96 7.54 -10.52 -0.57
C THR A 96 7.14 -10.35 -2.02
N GLU A 97 6.43 -11.33 -2.55
CA GLU A 97 5.36 -11.03 -3.50
C GLU A 97 4.09 -10.70 -2.67
N SER A 98 4.25 -9.76 -1.74
CA SER A 98 3.24 -9.27 -0.79
C SER A 98 2.88 -7.84 -1.19
N ILE A 99 1.62 -7.48 -0.99
CA ILE A 99 0.92 -6.28 -1.49
C ILE A 99 1.66 -4.94 -1.30
N GLU A 100 2.59 -4.82 -0.34
CA GLU A 100 3.49 -3.66 -0.16
C GLU A 100 4.48 -3.45 -1.31
N ASP A 101 4.79 -4.51 -2.07
CA ASP A 101 5.69 -4.45 -3.23
C ASP A 101 5.02 -3.77 -4.44
N VAL A 102 3.69 -3.77 -4.53
CA VAL A 102 2.98 -3.25 -5.71
C VAL A 102 2.92 -1.72 -5.70
N TYR A 103 2.61 -1.10 -4.55
CA TYR A 103 2.57 0.36 -4.42
C TYR A 103 3.96 0.99 -4.50
N GLU A 104 4.97 0.37 -3.87
CA GLU A 104 6.37 0.82 -3.97
C GLU A 104 6.94 0.65 -5.39
N LYS A 105 6.60 -0.44 -6.10
CA LYS A 105 6.92 -0.57 -7.53
C LYS A 105 6.28 0.53 -8.36
N ALA A 106 5.02 0.88 -8.06
CA ALA A 106 4.30 1.91 -8.78
C ALA A 106 4.97 3.30 -8.67
N LEU A 107 5.73 3.58 -7.60
CA LEU A 107 6.53 4.82 -7.47
C LEU A 107 7.63 4.97 -8.54
N ASN A 108 7.95 3.92 -9.29
CA ASN A 108 8.91 3.94 -10.37
C ASN A 108 8.26 3.86 -11.76
N TYR A 109 6.93 3.81 -11.84
CA TYR A 109 6.22 3.80 -13.11
C TYR A 109 6.26 5.18 -13.77
N ASP A 110 6.29 5.19 -15.11
CA ASP A 110 5.98 6.39 -15.88
C ASP A 110 4.51 6.80 -15.67
N SER A 111 4.14 7.99 -16.16
CA SER A 111 2.81 8.57 -15.96
C SER A 111 1.68 7.68 -16.47
N VAL A 112 1.88 6.93 -17.56
CA VAL A 112 0.84 6.09 -18.15
C VAL A 112 0.71 4.81 -17.33
N ALA A 113 1.81 4.13 -17.04
CA ALA A 113 1.82 2.93 -16.22
C ALA A 113 1.29 3.22 -14.80
N PHE A 114 1.62 4.38 -14.22
CA PHE A 114 1.09 4.81 -12.93
C PHE A 114 -0.42 5.08 -12.99
N SER A 115 -0.90 5.68 -14.08
CA SER A 115 -2.34 5.88 -14.26
C SER A 115 -3.10 4.56 -14.39
N LEU A 116 -2.58 3.61 -15.15
CA LEU A 116 -3.17 2.28 -15.30
C LEU A 116 -3.21 1.53 -13.96
N PHE A 117 -2.15 1.65 -13.17
CA PHE A 117 -2.10 1.15 -11.80
C PHE A 117 -3.21 1.74 -10.94
N LEU A 118 -3.38 3.08 -10.93
CA LEU A 118 -4.44 3.72 -10.16
C LEU A 118 -5.85 3.31 -10.62
N LEU A 119 -6.07 3.10 -11.92
CA LEU A 119 -7.35 2.63 -12.44
C LEU A 119 -7.71 1.23 -11.92
N ASP A 120 -6.75 0.31 -11.87
CA ASP A 120 -6.93 -1.01 -11.22
C ASP A 120 -7.27 -0.87 -9.74
N LYS A 121 -6.57 0.03 -9.03
CA LYS A 121 -6.83 0.28 -7.61
C LYS A 121 -8.20 0.90 -7.35
N PHE A 122 -8.63 1.85 -8.18
CA PHE A 122 -9.97 2.42 -8.07
C PHE A 122 -11.07 1.42 -8.43
N GLU A 123 -10.83 0.46 -9.33
CA GLU A 123 -11.77 -0.65 -9.57
C GLU A 123 -11.97 -1.48 -8.30
N LYS A 124 -10.87 -1.87 -7.64
CA LYS A 124 -10.92 -2.62 -6.37
C LYS A 124 -11.63 -1.85 -5.27
N ALA A 125 -11.30 -0.56 -5.10
CA ALA A 125 -11.94 0.30 -4.11
C ALA A 125 -13.42 0.60 -4.43
N SER A 126 -13.88 0.35 -5.66
CA SER A 126 -15.29 0.48 -6.04
C SER A 126 -16.10 -0.78 -5.76
N ASP A 127 -15.46 -1.90 -5.37
CA ASP A 127 -16.13 -3.17 -5.09
C ASP A 127 -17.10 -3.03 -3.89
N PRO A 128 -18.40 -3.32 -4.07
CA PRO A 128 -19.37 -3.32 -2.98
C PRO A 128 -19.07 -4.37 -1.89
N ALA A 129 -18.32 -5.42 -2.23
CA ALA A 129 -17.93 -6.49 -1.29
C ALA A 129 -16.82 -6.05 -0.32
N LEU A 130 -16.08 -4.99 -0.64
CA LEU A 130 -15.06 -4.44 0.25
C LEU A 130 -15.74 -3.80 1.46
N ASP A 131 -15.36 -4.22 2.67
CA ASP A 131 -15.92 -3.61 3.88
C ASP A 131 -15.34 -2.21 4.11
N LYS A 132 -15.90 -1.50 5.10
CA LYS A 132 -15.52 -0.10 5.34
C LYS A 132 -14.05 0.05 5.76
N GLU A 133 -13.54 -0.86 6.59
CA GLU A 133 -12.19 -0.79 7.12
C GLU A 133 -11.18 -1.05 6.00
N ASP A 134 -11.42 -2.09 5.20
CA ASP A 134 -10.60 -2.44 4.03
C ASP A 134 -10.64 -1.32 2.96
N LEU A 135 -11.78 -0.65 2.78
CA LEU A 135 -11.92 0.49 1.86
C LEU A 135 -11.14 1.71 2.32
N GLU A 136 -11.18 2.04 3.60
CA GLU A 136 -10.44 3.16 4.18
C GLU A 136 -8.93 2.89 4.09
N ASP A 137 -8.49 1.66 4.35
CA ASP A 137 -7.09 1.25 4.24
C ASP A 137 -6.57 1.31 2.79
N GLU A 138 -7.33 0.77 1.82
CA GLU A 138 -6.93 0.84 0.40
C GLU A 138 -6.89 2.30 -0.09
N LEU A 139 -7.83 3.14 0.35
CA LEU A 139 -7.81 4.57 0.03
C LEU A 139 -6.60 5.30 0.61
N LEU A 140 -6.23 5.01 1.86
CA LEU A 140 -5.03 5.56 2.48
C LEU A 140 -3.78 5.17 1.70
N ALA A 141 -3.67 3.90 1.30
CA ALA A 141 -2.56 3.41 0.49
C ALA A 141 -2.48 4.09 -0.89
N ILE A 142 -3.62 4.23 -1.58
CA ILE A 142 -3.69 4.95 -2.85
C ILE A 142 -3.27 6.41 -2.66
N THR A 143 -3.81 7.08 -1.63
CA THR A 143 -3.55 8.51 -1.37
C THR A 143 -2.07 8.77 -1.11
N ASP A 144 -1.44 7.98 -0.22
CA ASP A 144 -0.01 8.07 0.09
C ASP A 144 0.86 7.80 -1.15
N THR A 145 0.47 6.83 -1.97
CA THR A 145 1.22 6.49 -3.19
C THR A 145 1.11 7.59 -4.24
N VAL A 146 -0.06 8.18 -4.44
CA VAL A 146 -0.25 9.33 -5.35
C VAL A 146 0.57 10.52 -4.85
N GLU A 147 0.57 10.79 -3.54
CA GLU A 147 1.36 11.88 -2.97
C GLU A 147 2.86 11.70 -3.22
N LYS A 148 3.37 10.50 -2.90
CA LYS A 148 4.78 10.14 -3.10
C LYS A 148 5.18 10.20 -4.58
N TRP A 149 4.34 9.67 -5.46
CA TRP A 149 4.61 9.67 -6.89
C TRP A 149 4.69 11.10 -7.43
N PHE A 150 3.72 11.96 -7.14
CA PHE A 150 3.72 13.34 -7.65
C PHE A 150 4.94 14.14 -7.15
N LYS A 151 5.34 13.96 -5.88
CA LYS A 151 6.52 14.64 -5.33
C LYS A 151 7.82 14.18 -6.00
N LYS A 152 7.91 12.90 -6.34
CA LYS A 152 9.08 12.30 -7.00
C LYS A 152 9.16 12.67 -8.48
N HIS A 153 8.02 12.85 -9.13
CA HIS A 153 7.87 13.06 -10.57
C HIS A 153 7.15 14.39 -10.87
N SER A 154 7.58 15.49 -10.23
CA SER A 154 6.92 16.80 -10.34
C SER A 154 6.82 17.30 -11.77
N ASP A 155 7.80 16.95 -12.60
CA ASP A 155 7.94 17.43 -13.98
C ASP A 155 7.42 16.41 -15.01
N ALA A 156 6.92 15.26 -14.55
CA ALA A 156 6.39 14.24 -15.44
C ALA A 156 5.04 14.66 -16.05
N PRO A 157 4.71 14.19 -17.27
CA PRO A 157 3.39 14.36 -17.83
C PRO A 157 2.31 13.90 -16.85
N LEU A 158 1.15 14.57 -16.84
CA LEU A 158 0.03 14.28 -15.93
C LEU A 158 0.29 14.53 -14.43
N SER A 159 1.48 14.98 -14.01
CA SER A 159 1.79 15.23 -12.58
C SER A 159 0.81 16.20 -11.90
N THR A 160 0.41 17.27 -12.61
CA THR A 160 -0.63 18.19 -12.12
C THR A 160 -1.99 17.49 -11.96
N GLY A 161 -2.33 16.55 -12.84
CA GLY A 161 -3.51 15.70 -12.71
C GLY A 161 -3.47 14.85 -11.43
N PHE A 162 -2.32 14.26 -11.11
CA PHE A 162 -2.16 13.51 -9.86
C PHE A 162 -2.25 14.38 -8.60
N ALA A 163 -1.81 15.64 -8.65
CA ALA A 163 -2.05 16.59 -7.56
C ALA A 163 -3.56 16.85 -7.34
N TYR A 164 -4.35 16.97 -8.41
CA TYR A 164 -5.81 17.05 -8.30
C TYR A 164 -6.44 15.78 -7.72
N ILE A 165 -5.95 14.60 -8.15
CA ILE A 165 -6.42 13.31 -7.62
C ILE A 165 -6.12 13.21 -6.12
N PHE A 166 -4.90 13.56 -5.69
CA PHE A 166 -4.53 13.59 -4.28
C PHE A 166 -5.49 14.45 -3.45
N LYS A 167 -5.76 15.68 -3.91
CA LYS A 167 -6.73 16.57 -3.23
C LYS A 167 -8.15 16.02 -3.22
N ALA A 168 -8.58 15.40 -4.32
CA ALA A 168 -9.90 14.77 -4.36
C ALA A 168 -10.00 13.61 -3.37
N LEU A 169 -8.94 12.79 -3.23
CA LEU A 169 -8.88 11.68 -2.30
C LEU A 169 -8.87 12.15 -0.83
N GLU A 170 -8.12 13.20 -0.49
CA GLU A 170 -8.15 13.79 0.86
C GLU A 170 -9.57 14.19 1.28
N VAL A 171 -10.35 14.75 0.36
CA VAL A 171 -11.73 15.18 0.60
C VAL A 171 -12.71 13.99 0.68
N THR A 172 -12.32 12.81 0.20
CA THR A 172 -13.15 11.60 0.36
C THR A 172 -13.02 10.93 1.72
N ASN A 173 -11.94 11.21 2.45
CA ASN A 173 -11.66 10.58 3.74
C ASN A 173 -12.72 10.95 4.80
N GLY A 174 -13.10 9.98 5.64
CA GLY A 174 -14.09 10.15 6.71
C GLY A 174 -15.55 10.21 6.28
N LYS A 175 -15.85 10.02 4.98
CA LYS A 175 -17.23 9.94 4.46
C LYS A 175 -17.81 8.53 4.60
N SER A 176 -19.10 8.37 4.27
CA SER A 176 -19.72 7.04 4.21
C SER A 176 -19.17 6.23 3.02
N PRO A 177 -19.11 4.88 3.09
CA PRO A 177 -18.61 4.04 2.01
C PRO A 177 -19.29 4.29 0.65
N GLU A 178 -20.58 4.61 0.64
CA GLU A 178 -21.33 4.90 -0.57
C GLU A 178 -20.85 6.19 -1.24
N ILE A 179 -20.61 7.23 -0.44
CA ILE A 179 -20.09 8.51 -0.94
C ILE A 179 -18.65 8.34 -1.42
N ILE A 180 -17.84 7.60 -0.67
CA ILE A 180 -16.48 7.25 -1.07
C ILE A 180 -16.48 6.58 -2.44
N ARG A 181 -17.22 5.49 -2.63
CA ARG A 181 -17.27 4.75 -3.90
C ARG A 181 -17.74 5.63 -5.07
N ARG A 182 -18.74 6.48 -4.83
CA ARG A 182 -19.22 7.45 -5.83
C ARG A 182 -18.12 8.44 -6.23
N ASP A 183 -17.42 9.00 -5.25
CA ASP A 183 -16.39 9.99 -5.49
C ASP A 183 -15.16 9.33 -6.17
N ILE A 184 -14.75 8.11 -5.76
CA ILE A 184 -13.74 7.29 -6.44
C ILE A 184 -14.12 7.03 -7.90
N SER A 185 -15.38 6.67 -8.17
CA SER A 185 -15.85 6.42 -9.55
C SER A 185 -15.69 7.64 -10.45
N ARG A 186 -15.91 8.85 -9.92
CA ARG A 186 -15.71 10.12 -10.66
C ARG A 186 -14.23 10.41 -10.89
N ILE A 187 -13.39 10.16 -9.89
CA ILE A 187 -11.93 10.30 -9.99
C ILE A 187 -11.39 9.34 -11.06
N LYS A 188 -11.81 8.08 -11.02
CA LYS A 188 -11.45 7.03 -11.98
C LYS A 188 -11.82 7.44 -13.41
N GLU A 189 -13.04 7.93 -13.62
CA GLU A 189 -13.47 8.38 -14.95
C GLU A 189 -12.66 9.58 -15.46
N SER A 190 -12.33 10.52 -14.57
CA SER A 190 -11.48 11.66 -14.92
C SER A 190 -10.08 11.21 -15.34
N LEU A 191 -9.49 10.27 -14.58
CA LEU A 191 -8.18 9.70 -14.88
C LEU A 191 -8.17 8.96 -16.23
N LYS A 192 -9.20 8.17 -16.55
CA LYS A 192 -9.33 7.52 -17.87
C LYS A 192 -9.26 8.54 -19.01
N ASN A 193 -10.03 9.62 -18.89
CA ASN A 193 -10.08 10.67 -19.89
C ASN A 193 -8.75 11.40 -20.04
N TRP A 194 -8.00 11.61 -18.95
CA TRP A 194 -6.66 12.19 -19.01
C TRP A 194 -5.64 11.28 -19.67
N VAL A 195 -5.66 9.98 -19.37
CA VAL A 195 -4.76 8.98 -20.00
C VAL A 195 -4.99 8.91 -21.50
N ILE A 196 -6.25 8.78 -21.92
CA ILE A 196 -6.60 8.77 -23.36
C ILE A 196 -6.13 10.07 -24.01
N GLY A 197 -6.43 11.22 -23.40
CA GLY A 197 -6.02 12.53 -23.92
C GLY A 197 -4.50 12.62 -24.11
N TYR A 198 -3.74 12.16 -23.11
CA TYR A 198 -2.28 12.12 -23.18
C TYR A 198 -1.78 11.17 -24.28
N GLN A 199 -2.33 9.96 -24.39
CA GLN A 199 -1.93 9.00 -25.43
C GLN A 199 -2.19 9.54 -26.84
N VAL A 200 -3.38 10.12 -27.08
CA VAL A 200 -3.68 10.78 -28.36
C VAL A 200 -2.64 11.86 -28.65
N LEU A 201 -2.42 12.77 -27.71
CA LEU A 201 -1.50 13.90 -27.93
C LEU A 201 -0.06 13.44 -28.16
N ASN A 202 0.41 12.44 -27.41
CA ASN A 202 1.76 11.91 -27.54
C ASN A 202 2.02 11.18 -28.86
N GLU A 203 0.98 10.58 -29.46
CA GLU A 203 1.05 9.91 -30.77
C GLU A 203 0.74 10.85 -31.95
N SER A 204 0.42 12.12 -31.65
CA SER A 204 0.00 13.08 -32.67
C SER A 204 1.16 13.93 -33.17
N LYS A 205 1.09 14.30 -34.44
CA LYS A 205 2.01 15.26 -35.03
C LYS A 205 1.51 16.67 -34.76
N ASP A 206 2.42 17.63 -34.67
CA ASP A 206 2.08 19.06 -34.53
C ASP A 206 1.20 19.59 -35.67
N SER A 207 1.19 18.91 -36.82
CA SER A 207 0.36 19.22 -37.98
C SER A 207 -1.07 18.65 -37.93
N ASP A 208 -1.39 17.80 -36.95
CA ASP A 208 -2.69 17.14 -36.89
C ASP A 208 -3.80 18.13 -36.50
N SER A 209 -4.94 18.05 -37.17
CA SER A 209 -6.07 18.94 -36.88
C SER A 209 -6.74 18.57 -35.55
N ILE A 210 -7.34 19.58 -34.88
CA ILE A 210 -8.10 19.34 -33.64
C ILE A 210 -9.23 18.33 -33.85
N ASP A 211 -9.89 18.34 -35.02
CA ASP A 211 -10.97 17.41 -35.33
C ASP A 211 -10.48 15.96 -35.43
N ASP A 212 -9.29 15.74 -35.99
CA ASP A 212 -8.66 14.41 -36.07
C ASP A 212 -8.22 13.91 -34.69
N LEU A 213 -7.73 14.81 -33.83
CA LEU A 213 -7.40 14.51 -32.43
C LEU A 213 -8.65 14.09 -31.65
N LEU A 214 -9.74 14.85 -31.76
CA LEU A 214 -11.01 14.57 -31.09
C LEU A 214 -11.64 13.27 -31.58
N LYS A 215 -11.50 12.94 -32.87
CA LYS A 215 -11.97 11.67 -33.42
C LYS A 215 -11.20 10.50 -32.83
N ARG A 216 -9.86 10.56 -32.78
CA ARG A 216 -9.03 9.53 -32.14
C ARG A 216 -9.36 9.36 -30.67
N TYR A 217 -9.47 10.46 -29.93
CA TYR A 217 -9.86 10.49 -28.52
C TYR A 217 -11.15 9.73 -28.25
N LYS A 218 -12.21 9.99 -29.05
CA LYS A 218 -13.52 9.33 -28.88
C LYS A 218 -13.49 7.82 -29.20
N THR A 219 -12.51 7.37 -29.98
CA THR A 219 -12.41 5.96 -30.40
C THR A 219 -11.43 5.13 -29.57
N GLN A 220 -10.51 5.77 -28.85
CA GLN A 220 -9.55 5.09 -27.98
C GLN A 220 -10.23 4.56 -26.72
N LYS A 221 -9.71 3.44 -26.20
CA LYS A 221 -10.15 2.81 -24.95
C LYS A 221 -8.91 2.57 -24.09
N VAL A 222 -9.06 2.79 -22.79
CA VAL A 222 -8.10 2.38 -21.76
C VAL A 222 -8.27 0.91 -21.44
#